data_AF-A0AAW7CRZ2-F1
#
_entry.id   AF-A0AAW7CRZ2-F1
#
_cell.length_a   1.000
_cell.length_b   1.000
_cell.length_c   1.000
_cell.angle_alpha   90.00
_cell.angle_beta   90.00
_cell.angle_gamma   90.00
#
_symmetry.space_group_name_H-M   'P 1'
#
loop_
_entity.id
_entity.type
_entity.pdbx_description
1 polymer ?
#
loop_
_entity_poly.entity_id
_entity_poly.type
_entity_poly.pdbx_seq_one_letter_code
_entity_poly.pdbx_strand_id
1 'polypeptide(L)'
;MIETEEKAQYRLGEFYIPIWKYSDMSVSNAVSLFRENWHSYSLESKSHNIITLIEKIIDPAIAEYLVTLPKTYLRYSPISKENLTYSELIKLKGFHFVIDQIHIYLRDFINHCTYTEQDLLFISTQDMLKELFSLCEEKRPKRTKLAPDIHLNTERKMRLCACCGNLTEFSMFISTWEKYGTVEDDEYDDYEKEGKKKRPDLSHTYCLNHRPKLHDGSWNAMYKQAIRSKEQFEQELLRLRCQIAHPDRYNAKSGDTLIDEYFYHYMFDSPLDPTNVAELRDLARRMVDSRLTDNKKRMLVLRKQGLSNQQIGIKLGEITNKSLSNQAVSKAILSVREEFHLLE
;
A
#
# COMPACT_ATOMS: atom_id res chain seq x y z
N MET A 1 -36.35 -8.99 -9.74
CA MET A 1 -35.50 -10.08 -9.21
C MET A 1 -34.81 -9.54 -7.98
N ILE A 2 -34.99 -10.20 -6.84
CA ILE A 2 -34.23 -9.90 -5.62
C ILE A 2 -32.77 -10.31 -5.90
N GLU A 3 -31.82 -9.40 -5.70
CA GLU A 3 -30.39 -9.69 -5.84
C GLU A 3 -29.99 -10.77 -4.82
N THR A 4 -29.17 -11.74 -5.24
CA THR A 4 -28.65 -12.76 -4.30
C THR A 4 -27.51 -12.17 -3.48
N GLU A 5 -27.30 -12.66 -2.26
CA GLU A 5 -26.20 -12.17 -1.40
C GLU A 5 -24.81 -12.30 -2.06
N GLU A 6 -24.58 -13.35 -2.85
CA GLU A 6 -23.34 -13.50 -3.65
C GLU A 6 -23.16 -12.38 -4.68
N LYS A 7 -24.25 -11.94 -5.32
CA LYS A 7 -24.23 -10.84 -6.29
C LYS A 7 -24.03 -9.49 -5.59
N ALA A 8 -24.68 -9.30 -4.45
CA ALA A 8 -24.51 -8.12 -3.62
C ALA A 8 -23.06 -8.01 -3.10
N GLN A 9 -22.46 -9.12 -2.65
CA GLN A 9 -21.06 -9.18 -2.22
C GLN A 9 -20.10 -8.83 -3.36
N TYR A 10 -20.31 -9.37 -4.55
CA TYR A 10 -19.50 -9.03 -5.73
C TYR A 10 -19.62 -7.55 -6.11
N ARG A 11 -20.84 -6.99 -6.08
CA ARG A 11 -21.10 -5.59 -6.45
C ARG A 11 -20.53 -4.59 -5.45
N LEU A 12 -20.67 -4.89 -4.16
CA LEU A 12 -20.30 -3.97 -3.07
C LEU A 12 -18.84 -4.12 -2.63
N GLY A 13 -18.22 -5.27 -2.87
CA GLY A 13 -16.81 -5.52 -2.59
C GLY A 13 -16.45 -5.24 -1.13
N GLU A 14 -15.50 -4.33 -0.90
CA GLU A 14 -15.05 -3.90 0.43
C GLU A 14 -16.14 -3.19 1.27
N PHE A 15 -17.25 -2.77 0.65
CA PHE A 15 -18.38 -2.12 1.32
C PHE A 15 -19.54 -3.09 1.58
N TYR A 16 -19.35 -4.38 1.36
CA TYR A 16 -20.35 -5.39 1.63
C TYR A 16 -20.57 -5.56 3.15
N ILE A 17 -21.83 -5.52 3.57
CA ILE A 17 -22.26 -5.90 4.92
C ILE A 17 -23.10 -7.18 4.78
N PRO A 18 -22.77 -8.25 5.52
CA PRO A 18 -23.53 -9.49 5.47
C PRO A 18 -24.92 -9.31 6.10
N ILE A 19 -25.93 -9.92 5.50
CA ILE A 19 -27.27 -10.05 6.07
C ILE A 19 -27.52 -11.52 6.35
N TRP A 20 -27.93 -11.85 7.57
CA TRP A 20 -28.16 -13.25 7.92
C TRP A 20 -29.59 -13.70 7.70
N LYS A 21 -29.69 -14.94 7.22
CA LYS A 21 -30.94 -15.57 6.76
C LYS A 21 -31.99 -15.73 7.86
N TYR A 22 -31.57 -15.78 9.12
CA TYR A 22 -32.42 -16.07 10.28
C TYR A 22 -32.56 -14.87 11.22
N SER A 23 -32.31 -13.66 10.74
CA SER A 23 -32.49 -12.42 11.51
C SER A 23 -33.89 -11.84 11.32
N ASP A 24 -34.29 -10.94 12.22
CA ASP A 24 -35.55 -10.20 12.11
C ASP A 24 -35.65 -9.49 10.75
N MET A 25 -36.82 -9.57 10.12
CA MET A 25 -37.03 -9.06 8.76
C MET A 25 -36.94 -7.54 8.69
N SER A 26 -37.49 -6.82 9.67
CA SER A 26 -37.47 -5.36 9.71
C SER A 26 -36.04 -4.86 9.91
N VAL A 27 -35.29 -5.49 10.82
CA VAL A 27 -33.87 -5.18 11.05
C VAL A 27 -33.02 -5.53 9.82
N SER A 28 -33.24 -6.70 9.21
CA SER A 28 -32.51 -7.12 8.01
C SER A 28 -32.73 -6.17 6.83
N ASN A 29 -33.96 -5.70 6.63
CA ASN A 29 -34.29 -4.70 5.62
C ASN A 29 -33.60 -3.36 5.91
N ALA A 30 -33.54 -2.93 7.17
CA ALA A 30 -32.82 -1.73 7.57
C ALA A 30 -31.31 -1.86 7.33
N VAL A 31 -30.70 -3.00 7.66
CA VAL A 31 -29.27 -3.27 7.34
C VAL A 31 -29.04 -3.30 5.83
N SER A 32 -29.95 -3.86 5.04
CA SER A 32 -29.86 -3.81 3.58
C SER A 32 -29.91 -2.39 3.05
N LEU A 33 -30.81 -1.55 3.58
CA LEU A 33 -30.90 -0.15 3.18
C LEU A 33 -29.65 0.62 3.61
N PHE A 34 -29.14 0.36 4.82
CA PHE A 34 -27.90 0.94 5.32
C PHE A 34 -26.72 0.58 4.40
N ARG A 35 -26.60 -0.70 4.03
CA ARG A 35 -25.57 -1.25 3.13
C ARG A 35 -25.50 -0.53 1.79
N GLU A 36 -26.62 -0.12 1.21
CA GLU A 36 -26.62 0.63 -0.06
C GLU A 36 -26.18 2.10 0.11
N ASN A 37 -26.28 2.67 1.31
CA ASN A 37 -26.09 4.11 1.55
C ASN A 37 -24.79 4.44 2.28
N TRP A 38 -24.19 3.49 3.01
CA TRP A 38 -23.09 3.76 3.94
C TRP A 38 -21.72 4.02 3.29
N HIS A 39 -21.57 3.80 1.98
CA HIS A 39 -20.29 3.95 1.26
C HIS A 39 -19.58 5.30 1.56
N SER A 40 -20.33 6.40 1.61
CA SER A 40 -19.79 7.75 1.87
C SER A 40 -19.73 8.13 3.36
N TYR A 41 -20.22 7.27 4.26
CA TYR A 41 -20.39 7.55 5.69
C TYR A 41 -19.27 6.99 6.56
N SER A 42 -18.75 7.74 7.52
CA SER A 42 -17.76 7.23 8.50
C SER A 42 -17.85 8.05 9.80
N LEU A 43 -17.24 7.58 10.89
CA LEU A 43 -17.14 8.31 12.16
C LEU A 43 -16.48 9.69 11.99
N GLU A 44 -15.45 9.75 11.15
CA GLU A 44 -14.60 10.92 10.96
C GLU A 44 -15.15 11.90 9.90
N SER A 45 -16.24 11.55 9.21
CA SER A 45 -16.86 12.40 8.17
C SER A 45 -17.82 13.42 8.76
N LYS A 46 -17.53 14.71 8.55
CA LYS A 46 -18.39 15.83 9.03
C LYS A 46 -19.73 15.96 8.29
N SER A 47 -19.78 15.67 6.99
CA SER A 47 -21.00 15.83 6.17
C SER A 47 -21.83 14.56 6.07
N HIS A 48 -21.21 13.38 6.24
CA HIS A 48 -21.84 12.07 6.17
C HIS A 48 -21.40 11.24 7.38
N ASN A 49 -21.86 11.63 8.57
CA ASN A 49 -21.51 10.95 9.81
C ASN A 49 -22.25 9.60 9.89
N ILE A 50 -21.50 8.51 10.05
CA ILE A 50 -22.08 7.15 10.10
C ILE A 50 -23.10 6.96 11.23
N ILE A 51 -22.91 7.66 12.34
CA ILE A 51 -23.85 7.66 13.46
C ILE A 51 -25.20 8.24 13.04
N THR A 52 -25.21 9.30 12.22
CA THR A 52 -26.46 9.88 11.68
C THR A 52 -27.17 8.90 10.75
N LEU A 53 -26.43 8.03 10.05
CA LEU A 53 -27.02 6.99 9.23
C LEU A 53 -27.64 5.87 10.08
N ILE A 54 -26.97 5.47 11.16
CA ILE A 54 -27.50 4.51 12.16
C ILE A 54 -28.78 5.06 12.79
N GLU A 55 -28.77 6.31 13.24
CA GLU A 55 -29.92 7.00 13.84
C GLU A 55 -31.13 7.03 12.91
N LYS A 56 -30.91 7.23 11.60
CA LYS A 56 -31.98 7.33 10.61
C LYS A 56 -32.53 6.00 10.14
N ILE A 57 -31.70 4.97 10.05
CA ILE A 57 -32.04 3.71 9.38
C ILE A 57 -32.16 2.55 10.38
N ILE A 58 -31.21 2.41 11.29
CA ILE A 58 -31.09 1.23 12.16
C ILE A 58 -31.91 1.41 13.43
N ASP A 59 -31.79 2.55 14.11
CA ASP A 59 -32.46 2.78 15.39
C ASP A 59 -34.00 2.59 15.32
N PRO A 60 -34.73 3.11 14.29
CA PRO A 60 -36.18 2.91 14.21
C PRO A 60 -36.58 1.44 14.05
N ALA A 61 -35.86 0.69 13.19
CA ALA A 61 -36.14 -0.72 12.95
C ALA A 61 -35.89 -1.57 14.21
N ILE A 62 -34.87 -1.22 15.00
CA ILE A 62 -34.59 -1.87 16.28
C ILE A 62 -35.65 -1.54 17.32
N ALA A 63 -36.10 -0.30 17.40
CA ALA A 63 -37.17 0.09 18.32
C ALA A 63 -38.46 -0.70 18.03
N GLU A 64 -38.84 -0.82 16.75
CA GLU A 64 -39.98 -1.64 16.33
C GLU A 64 -39.79 -3.12 16.69
N TYR A 65 -38.62 -3.68 16.38
CA TYR A 65 -38.29 -5.08 16.68
C TYR A 65 -38.39 -5.38 18.18
N LEU A 66 -37.79 -4.54 19.03
CA LEU A 66 -37.81 -4.74 20.48
C LEU A 66 -39.22 -4.75 21.08
N VAL A 67 -40.17 -4.00 20.50
CA VAL A 67 -41.57 -4.00 20.93
C VAL A 67 -42.25 -5.35 20.68
N THR A 68 -41.79 -6.10 19.68
CA THR A 68 -42.34 -7.44 19.35
C THR A 68 -41.85 -8.55 20.29
N LEU A 69 -40.77 -8.30 21.04
CA LEU A 69 -40.14 -9.31 21.89
C LEU A 69 -40.82 -9.42 23.27
N PRO A 70 -40.84 -10.63 23.87
CA PRO A 70 -41.20 -10.80 25.27
C PRO A 70 -40.30 -9.95 26.16
N LYS A 71 -40.88 -9.36 27.21
CA LYS A 71 -40.16 -8.47 28.15
C LYS A 71 -38.90 -9.11 28.76
N THR A 72 -38.87 -10.44 28.86
CA THR A 72 -37.72 -11.21 29.36
C THR A 72 -36.49 -11.12 28.46
N TYR A 73 -36.63 -10.83 27.16
CA TYR A 73 -35.51 -10.68 26.22
C TYR A 73 -34.85 -9.31 26.36
N LEU A 74 -35.60 -8.29 26.77
CA LEU A 74 -35.11 -6.92 26.88
C LEU A 74 -33.95 -6.77 27.88
N ARG A 75 -33.85 -7.64 28.89
CA ARG A 75 -32.70 -7.65 29.83
C ARG A 75 -31.37 -8.03 29.18
N TYR A 76 -31.43 -8.66 28.00
CA TYR A 76 -30.27 -9.05 27.20
C TYR A 76 -30.04 -8.10 26.01
N SER A 77 -30.65 -6.92 26.05
CA SER A 77 -30.43 -5.86 25.08
C SER A 77 -29.68 -4.71 25.75
N PRO A 78 -28.49 -4.32 25.26
CA PRO A 78 -27.70 -3.26 25.89
C PRO A 78 -28.43 -1.92 25.91
N ILE A 79 -29.20 -1.63 24.86
CA ILE A 79 -29.94 -0.39 24.69
C ILE A 79 -31.20 -0.32 25.58
N SER A 80 -31.81 -1.46 25.90
CA SER A 80 -32.99 -1.49 26.77
C SER A 80 -32.64 -1.24 28.24
N LYS A 81 -31.44 -1.64 28.68
CA LYS A 81 -30.97 -1.39 30.05
C LYS A 81 -30.58 0.07 30.28
N GLU A 82 -29.89 0.66 29.31
CA GLU A 82 -29.45 2.06 29.37
C GLU A 82 -30.57 3.05 29.01
N ASN A 83 -31.69 2.56 28.45
CA ASN A 83 -32.80 3.37 27.93
C ASN A 83 -32.32 4.40 26.89
N LEU A 84 -31.46 3.94 25.97
CA LEU A 84 -30.85 4.71 24.89
C LEU A 84 -31.06 3.98 23.57
N THR A 85 -30.89 4.64 22.42
CA THR A 85 -30.72 3.96 21.14
C THR A 85 -29.27 3.52 20.92
N TYR A 86 -29.00 2.72 19.86
CA TYR A 86 -27.63 2.35 19.54
C TYR A 86 -26.82 3.57 19.10
N SER A 87 -27.39 4.48 18.29
CA SER A 87 -26.66 5.69 17.90
C SER A 87 -26.32 6.58 19.10
N GLU A 88 -27.21 6.71 20.09
CA GLU A 88 -26.95 7.43 21.34
C GLU A 88 -25.86 6.77 22.17
N LEU A 89 -25.92 5.45 22.32
CA LEU A 89 -24.92 4.69 23.08
C LEU A 89 -23.53 4.78 22.42
N ILE A 90 -23.46 4.72 21.09
CA ILE A 90 -22.23 4.92 20.31
C ILE A 90 -21.70 6.35 20.50
N LYS A 91 -22.56 7.39 20.46
CA LYS A 91 -22.16 8.79 20.70
C LYS A 91 -21.53 8.96 22.09
N LEU A 92 -22.05 8.25 23.10
CA LEU A 92 -21.61 8.38 24.48
C LEU A 92 -20.35 7.56 24.82
N LYS A 93 -20.23 6.35 24.25
CA LYS A 93 -19.23 5.36 24.70
C LYS A 93 -18.38 4.76 23.57
N GLY A 94 -18.69 5.05 22.31
CA GLY A 94 -17.97 4.53 21.14
C GLY A 94 -18.47 3.17 20.66
N PHE A 95 -18.04 2.78 19.45
CA PHE A 95 -18.42 1.51 18.82
C PHE A 95 -17.88 0.30 19.57
N HIS A 96 -16.59 0.28 19.92
CA HIS A 96 -15.96 -0.78 20.71
C HIS A 96 -16.80 -1.18 21.94
N PHE A 97 -17.24 -0.19 22.72
CA PHE A 97 -18.07 -0.42 23.89
C PHE A 97 -19.39 -1.10 23.52
N VAL A 98 -20.07 -0.64 22.47
CA VAL A 98 -21.35 -1.22 22.04
C VAL A 98 -21.18 -2.66 21.54
N ILE A 99 -20.13 -2.94 20.78
CA ILE A 99 -19.79 -4.29 20.30
C ILE A 99 -19.57 -5.23 21.49
N ASP A 100 -18.80 -4.79 22.49
CA ASP A 100 -18.56 -5.55 23.72
C ASP A 100 -19.85 -5.79 24.51
N GLN A 101 -20.69 -4.77 24.65
CA GLN A 101 -21.96 -4.93 25.36
C GLN A 101 -22.86 -5.95 24.65
N ILE A 102 -23.03 -5.85 23.33
CA ILE A 102 -23.81 -6.84 22.57
C ILE A 102 -23.25 -8.24 22.81
N HIS A 103 -21.93 -8.42 22.74
CA HIS A 103 -21.30 -9.71 22.97
C HIS A 103 -21.56 -10.26 24.39
N ILE A 104 -21.44 -9.41 25.42
CA ILE A 104 -21.65 -9.79 26.83
C ILE A 104 -23.11 -10.21 27.06
N TYR A 105 -24.08 -9.39 26.63
CA TYR A 105 -25.49 -9.70 26.83
C TYR A 105 -25.94 -10.90 26.01
N LEU A 106 -25.45 -11.05 24.78
CA LEU A 106 -25.77 -12.19 23.95
C LEU A 106 -25.19 -13.49 24.52
N ARG A 107 -23.97 -13.47 25.05
CA ARG A 107 -23.37 -14.63 25.74
C ARG A 107 -24.20 -15.04 26.95
N ASP A 108 -24.67 -14.07 27.72
CA ASP A 108 -25.56 -14.33 28.86
C ASP A 108 -26.92 -14.90 28.41
N PHE A 109 -27.49 -14.38 27.32
CA PHE A 109 -28.73 -14.93 26.73
C PHE A 109 -28.56 -16.39 26.32
N ILE A 110 -27.48 -16.72 25.58
CA ILE A 110 -27.21 -18.07 25.09
C ILE A 110 -27.14 -19.08 26.25
N ASN A 111 -26.54 -18.70 27.37
CA ASN A 111 -26.45 -19.56 28.56
C ASN A 111 -27.82 -19.88 29.20
N HIS A 112 -28.85 -19.10 28.90
CA HIS A 112 -30.17 -19.19 29.51
C HIS A 112 -31.31 -19.49 28.51
N CYS A 113 -31.00 -19.58 27.22
CA CYS A 113 -32.00 -19.83 26.18
C CYS A 113 -32.29 -21.32 26.00
N THR A 114 -33.39 -21.62 25.33
CA THR A 114 -33.82 -23.00 25.02
C THR A 114 -33.69 -23.34 23.54
N TYR A 115 -33.11 -22.43 22.75
CA TYR A 115 -32.95 -22.54 21.30
C TYR A 115 -34.27 -22.71 20.54
N THR A 116 -35.33 -22.01 20.97
CA THR A 116 -36.56 -21.88 20.18
C THR A 116 -36.31 -21.08 18.90
N GLU A 117 -37.25 -21.11 17.95
CA GLU A 117 -37.17 -20.28 16.75
C GLU A 117 -37.02 -18.78 17.09
N GLN A 118 -37.68 -18.32 18.15
CA GLN A 118 -37.56 -16.96 18.64
C GLN A 118 -36.17 -16.69 19.27
N ASP A 119 -35.58 -17.66 19.97
CA ASP A 119 -34.22 -17.55 20.50
C ASP A 119 -33.20 -17.44 19.36
N LEU A 120 -33.33 -18.29 18.35
CA LEU A 120 -32.44 -18.29 17.17
C LEU A 120 -32.58 -16.98 16.38
N LEU A 121 -33.81 -16.47 16.23
CA LEU A 121 -34.08 -15.17 15.61
C LEU A 121 -33.40 -14.04 16.38
N PHE A 122 -33.50 -14.04 17.71
CA PHE A 122 -32.87 -13.05 18.56
C PHE A 122 -31.34 -13.10 18.48
N ILE A 123 -30.75 -14.30 18.57
CA ILE A 123 -29.29 -14.52 18.48
C ILE A 123 -28.78 -14.00 17.13
N SER A 124 -29.38 -14.46 16.03
CA SER A 124 -29.00 -14.02 14.67
C SER A 124 -29.13 -12.50 14.53
N THR A 125 -30.19 -11.89 15.07
CA THR A 125 -30.36 -10.43 14.96
C THR A 125 -29.29 -9.67 15.74
N GLN A 126 -28.96 -10.09 16.97
CA GLN A 126 -27.96 -9.41 17.80
C GLN A 126 -26.53 -9.55 17.25
N ASP A 127 -26.13 -10.75 16.85
CA ASP A 127 -24.83 -10.95 16.23
C ASP A 127 -24.72 -10.05 14.96
N MET A 128 -25.82 -9.78 14.23
CA MET A 128 -25.78 -9.10 12.91
C MET A 128 -25.47 -7.64 13.12
N LEU A 129 -26.05 -7.09 14.18
CA LEU A 129 -25.77 -5.75 14.64
C LEU A 129 -24.34 -5.64 15.18
N LYS A 130 -23.85 -6.66 15.89
CA LYS A 130 -22.45 -6.71 16.32
C LYS A 130 -21.49 -6.62 15.13
N GLU A 131 -21.71 -7.44 14.10
CA GLU A 131 -20.91 -7.44 12.88
C GLU A 131 -21.01 -6.10 12.13
N LEU A 132 -22.24 -5.58 11.96
CA LEU A 132 -22.48 -4.26 11.38
C LEU A 132 -21.67 -3.16 12.11
N PHE A 133 -21.70 -3.15 13.44
CA PHE A 133 -21.02 -2.15 14.24
C PHE A 133 -19.50 -2.33 14.22
N SER A 134 -18.99 -3.55 14.16
CA SER A 134 -17.56 -3.83 13.92
C SER A 134 -17.10 -3.24 12.58
N LEU A 135 -17.86 -3.49 11.51
CA LEU A 135 -17.59 -2.93 10.19
C LEU A 135 -17.69 -1.39 10.15
N CYS A 136 -18.60 -0.80 10.94
CA CYS A 136 -18.71 0.65 11.09
C CYS A 136 -17.52 1.26 11.85
N GLU A 137 -16.99 0.56 12.85
CA GLU A 137 -15.79 0.96 13.62
C GLU A 137 -14.54 0.95 12.75
N GLU A 138 -14.37 -0.09 11.93
CA GLU A 138 -13.23 -0.24 11.04
C GLU A 138 -13.28 0.71 9.83
N LYS A 139 -14.44 1.34 9.56
CA LYS A 139 -14.65 2.20 8.39
C LYS A 139 -13.95 3.54 8.51
N ARG A 140 -12.87 3.70 7.75
CA ARG A 140 -12.15 4.96 7.58
C ARG A 140 -12.78 5.87 6.51
N PRO A 141 -12.72 7.20 6.64
CA PRO A 141 -13.13 8.11 5.57
C PRO A 141 -12.17 8.03 4.38
N LYS A 142 -12.70 8.06 3.15
CA LYS A 142 -11.93 8.09 1.88
C LYS A 142 -10.92 9.26 1.74
N ARG A 143 -10.84 10.16 2.71
CA ARG A 143 -9.95 11.33 2.78
C ARG A 143 -9.66 11.65 4.25
N THR A 144 -8.66 11.01 4.86
CA THR A 144 -8.11 11.53 6.12
C THR A 144 -7.45 12.87 5.83
N LYS A 145 -7.90 13.93 6.51
CA LYS A 145 -7.19 15.21 6.51
C LYS A 145 -5.92 15.01 7.31
N LEU A 146 -4.76 15.28 6.70
CA LEU A 146 -3.49 15.29 7.45
C LEU A 146 -3.43 16.53 8.35
N ALA A 147 -3.92 17.67 7.86
CA ALA A 147 -4.05 18.94 8.60
C ALA A 147 -5.34 19.69 8.17
N PRO A 148 -5.81 20.74 8.89
CA PRO A 148 -7.05 21.48 8.57
C PRO A 148 -7.13 21.95 7.10
N ASP A 149 -5.96 22.18 6.51
CA ASP A 149 -5.68 22.72 5.19
C ASP A 149 -5.06 21.72 4.19
N ILE A 150 -4.60 20.55 4.63
CA ILE A 150 -3.96 19.54 3.76
C ILE A 150 -4.93 18.38 3.49
N HIS A 151 -5.46 18.36 2.27
CA HIS A 151 -6.34 17.30 1.77
C HIS A 151 -5.55 16.33 0.87
N LEU A 152 -4.97 15.27 1.46
CA LEU A 152 -4.27 14.21 0.72
C LEU A 152 -4.96 12.86 0.91
N ASN A 153 -4.88 11.99 -0.09
CA ASN A 153 -5.40 10.62 0.00
C ASN A 153 -4.30 9.70 0.51
N THR A 154 -4.32 9.43 1.81
CA THR A 154 -3.39 8.59 2.58
C THR A 154 -3.54 7.09 2.34
N GLU A 155 -4.67 6.63 1.78
CA GLU A 155 -4.93 5.22 1.46
C GLU A 155 -4.18 4.75 0.18
N ARG A 156 -3.56 5.68 -0.55
CA ARG A 156 -2.80 5.33 -1.76
C ARG A 156 -1.52 4.61 -1.38
N LYS A 157 -1.36 3.37 -1.87
CA LYS A 157 -0.13 2.57 -1.74
C LYS A 157 1.11 3.44 -1.90
N MET A 158 1.99 3.42 -0.90
CA MET A 158 3.33 4.01 -0.95
C MET A 158 4.07 3.43 -2.16
N ARG A 159 4.63 4.31 -3.00
CA ARG A 159 5.30 3.94 -4.24
C ARG A 159 6.76 4.36 -4.22
N LEU A 160 7.58 3.54 -4.85
CA LEU A 160 8.95 3.90 -5.23
C LEU A 160 8.91 4.72 -6.52
N CYS A 161 9.93 5.55 -6.69
CA CYS A 161 10.15 6.36 -7.87
C CYS A 161 10.25 5.49 -9.12
N ALA A 162 9.64 5.92 -10.22
CA ALA A 162 9.76 5.21 -11.50
C ALA A 162 11.21 5.11 -12.02
N CYS A 163 12.12 5.96 -11.54
CA CYS A 163 13.50 6.06 -12.00
C CYS A 163 14.54 5.49 -11.01
N CYS A 164 14.18 5.20 -9.77
CA CYS A 164 15.11 4.66 -8.75
C CYS A 164 14.36 3.91 -7.63
N GLY A 165 15.05 3.59 -6.53
CA GLY A 165 14.50 2.95 -5.34
C GLY A 165 13.92 3.90 -4.30
N ASN A 166 14.24 5.21 -4.36
CA ASN A 166 13.67 6.19 -3.44
C ASN A 166 12.13 6.25 -3.49
N LEU A 167 11.51 6.62 -2.37
CA LEU A 167 10.08 6.95 -2.31
C LEU A 167 9.74 8.12 -3.24
N THR A 168 8.51 8.11 -3.79
CA THR A 168 8.00 9.29 -4.53
C THR A 168 7.83 10.48 -3.60
N GLU A 169 7.79 11.71 -4.12
CA GLU A 169 7.58 12.92 -3.30
C GLU A 169 6.36 12.77 -2.40
N PHE A 170 5.26 12.24 -2.97
CA PHE A 170 4.06 11.93 -2.22
C PHE A 170 4.31 10.91 -1.11
N SER A 171 4.96 9.78 -1.43
CA SER A 171 5.16 8.71 -0.46
C SER A 171 6.11 9.16 0.66
N MET A 172 7.19 9.87 0.33
CA MET A 172 8.10 10.42 1.31
C MET A 172 7.40 11.40 2.26
N PHE A 173 6.58 12.29 1.71
CA PHE A 173 5.76 13.21 2.51
C PHE A 173 4.85 12.46 3.50
N ILE A 174 4.15 11.42 3.04
CA ILE A 174 3.29 10.60 3.91
C ILE A 174 4.11 9.89 4.99
N SER A 175 5.24 9.26 4.66
CA SER A 175 6.07 8.58 5.67
C SER A 175 6.64 9.53 6.72
N THR A 176 7.07 10.74 6.31
CA THR A 176 7.58 11.75 7.24
C THR A 176 6.46 12.24 8.15
N TRP A 177 5.28 12.49 7.57
CA TRP A 177 4.10 12.90 8.33
C TRP A 177 3.66 11.85 9.36
N GLU A 178 3.56 10.58 8.95
CA GLU A 178 3.20 9.48 9.85
C GLU A 178 4.20 9.32 11.00
N LYS A 179 5.48 9.55 10.73
CA LYS A 179 6.56 9.37 11.72
C LYS A 179 6.65 10.52 12.72
N TYR A 180 6.50 11.76 12.26
CA TYR A 180 6.81 12.94 13.09
C TYR A 180 5.60 13.83 13.39
N GLY A 181 4.47 13.66 12.69
CA GLY A 181 3.28 14.50 12.85
C GLY A 181 3.43 15.94 12.35
N THR A 182 4.63 16.31 11.90
CA THR A 182 4.99 17.61 11.32
C THR A 182 5.93 17.39 10.15
N VAL A 183 5.85 18.25 9.12
CA VAL A 183 6.90 18.35 8.11
C VAL A 183 7.89 19.37 8.64
N GLU A 184 9.12 18.96 8.92
CA GLU A 184 10.20 19.91 9.17
C GLU A 184 10.48 20.64 7.84
N ASP A 185 10.06 21.90 7.76
CA ASP A 185 10.28 22.75 6.59
C ASP A 185 11.49 23.66 6.85
N ASP A 186 12.63 23.33 6.24
CA ASP A 186 13.70 24.31 5.98
C ASP A 186 13.60 24.88 4.54
N GLU A 187 12.64 24.45 3.70
CA GLU A 187 12.54 24.86 2.28
C GLU A 187 11.13 25.17 1.75
N TYR A 188 10.08 25.17 2.58
CA TYR A 188 8.68 25.39 2.14
C TYR A 188 8.10 26.75 2.55
N ASP A 189 8.96 27.70 2.90
CA ASP A 189 8.61 29.09 3.20
C ASP A 189 8.45 29.93 1.91
N ASP A 190 7.38 29.73 1.11
CA ASP A 190 6.79 30.83 0.29
C ASP A 190 5.44 30.49 -0.38
N TYR A 191 4.49 29.86 0.32
CA TYR A 191 3.13 29.66 -0.23
C TYR A 191 2.04 30.54 0.42
N GLU A 192 2.38 31.35 1.43
CA GLU A 192 1.40 32.20 2.13
C GLU A 192 1.17 33.58 1.49
N LYS A 193 1.96 34.02 0.51
CA LYS A 193 1.82 35.38 -0.07
C LYS A 193 0.68 35.59 -1.06
N GLU A 194 0.00 34.54 -1.52
CA GLU A 194 -1.13 34.70 -2.46
C GLU A 194 -2.31 33.76 -2.15
N GLY A 195 -3.03 33.98 -1.05
CA GLY A 195 -4.48 33.75 -0.89
C GLY A 195 -5.15 32.44 -1.35
N LYS A 196 -4.38 31.43 -1.75
CA LYS A 196 -4.81 30.11 -2.21
C LYS A 196 -3.71 29.16 -1.78
N LYS A 197 -3.95 28.39 -0.72
CA LYS A 197 -3.12 27.25 -0.35
C LYS A 197 -3.07 26.28 -1.54
N LYS A 198 -2.08 26.45 -2.43
CA LYS A 198 -1.80 25.47 -3.48
C LYS A 198 -1.42 24.21 -2.74
N ARG A 199 -2.12 23.11 -3.01
CA ARG A 199 -1.69 21.79 -2.57
C ARG A 199 -0.21 21.66 -2.91
N PRO A 200 0.65 21.15 -2.01
CA PRO A 200 2.00 20.80 -2.41
C PRO A 200 1.88 19.86 -3.61
N ASP A 201 2.43 20.28 -4.76
CA ASP A 201 2.37 19.52 -6.02
C ASP A 201 3.36 18.36 -5.94
N LEU A 202 3.02 17.38 -5.10
CA LEU A 202 3.85 16.21 -4.84
C LEU A 202 3.69 15.21 -5.97
N SER A 203 4.81 14.87 -6.61
CA SER A 203 4.83 13.81 -7.60
C SER A 203 4.46 12.46 -6.96
N HIS A 204 3.47 11.80 -7.56
CA HIS A 204 3.12 10.41 -7.24
C HIS A 204 3.97 9.38 -7.98
N THR A 205 4.83 9.82 -8.91
CA THR A 205 5.59 8.95 -9.82
C THR A 205 7.08 9.07 -9.59
N TYR A 206 7.56 10.24 -9.18
CA TYR A 206 8.98 10.53 -9.05
C TYR A 206 9.33 10.96 -7.63
N CYS A 207 10.56 10.71 -7.21
CA CYS A 207 11.15 11.31 -6.02
C CYS A 207 11.58 12.76 -6.32
N LEU A 208 11.98 13.53 -5.31
CA LEU A 208 12.45 14.92 -5.47
C LEU A 208 13.54 15.04 -6.56
N ASN A 209 14.53 14.14 -6.53
CA ASN A 209 15.64 14.16 -7.49
C ASN A 209 15.22 13.82 -8.93
N HIS A 210 14.09 13.14 -9.12
CA HIS A 210 13.59 12.75 -10.44
C HIS A 210 12.32 13.49 -10.83
N ARG A 211 11.94 14.55 -10.12
CA ARG A 211 10.77 15.33 -10.50
C ARG A 211 11.02 16.03 -11.85
N PRO A 212 10.05 16.06 -12.79
CA PRO A 212 10.30 16.59 -14.13
C PRO A 212 10.72 18.07 -14.17
N LYS A 213 10.06 18.91 -13.37
CA LYS A 213 10.33 20.34 -13.26
C LYS A 213 10.69 20.71 -11.82
N LEU A 214 11.80 21.41 -11.64
CA LEU A 214 12.19 21.95 -10.34
C LEU A 214 11.18 23.02 -9.88
N HIS A 215 11.29 23.45 -8.62
CA HIS A 215 10.37 24.44 -8.03
C HIS A 215 10.43 25.79 -8.77
N ASP A 216 11.57 26.13 -9.36
CA ASP A 216 11.76 27.30 -10.22
C ASP A 216 11.13 27.15 -11.63
N GLY A 217 10.50 26.00 -11.92
CA GLY A 217 9.89 25.67 -13.20
C GLY A 217 10.86 25.17 -14.29
N SER A 218 12.16 25.19 -14.02
CA SER A 218 13.18 24.68 -14.93
C SER A 218 13.14 23.15 -15.03
N TRP A 219 13.66 22.60 -16.13
CA TRP A 219 13.69 21.15 -16.33
C TRP A 219 14.81 20.50 -15.54
N ASN A 220 14.48 19.47 -14.76
CA ASN A 220 15.46 18.71 -14.00
C ASN A 220 16.35 17.86 -14.92
N ALA A 221 17.67 18.05 -14.82
CA ALA A 221 18.67 17.32 -15.59
C ALA A 221 18.74 15.83 -15.21
N MET A 222 18.60 15.50 -13.92
CA MET A 222 18.60 14.11 -13.44
C MET A 222 17.37 13.36 -13.97
N TYR A 223 16.20 13.98 -13.96
CA TYR A 223 15.01 13.43 -14.61
C TYR A 223 15.26 13.13 -16.10
N LYS A 224 15.78 14.10 -16.85
CA LYS A 224 16.07 13.91 -18.29
C LYS A 224 17.07 12.77 -18.52
N GLN A 225 18.13 12.68 -17.73
CA GLN A 225 19.11 11.61 -17.81
C GLN A 225 18.48 10.24 -17.48
N ALA A 226 17.69 10.17 -16.41
CA ALA A 226 17.03 8.94 -16.00
C ALA A 226 16.04 8.43 -17.06
N ILE A 227 15.28 9.34 -17.68
CA ILE A 227 14.36 9.00 -18.77
C ILE A 227 15.10 8.50 -20.02
N ARG A 228 16.21 9.16 -20.41
CA ARG A 228 17.03 8.71 -21.56
C ARG A 228 17.63 7.32 -21.35
N SER A 229 17.88 6.94 -20.10
CA SER A 229 18.49 5.66 -19.72
C SER A 229 17.49 4.66 -19.11
N LYS A 230 16.19 4.89 -19.31
CA LYS A 230 15.12 4.09 -18.69
C LYS A 230 15.14 2.63 -19.12
N GLU A 231 15.39 2.35 -20.38
CA GLU A 231 15.43 0.97 -20.88
C GLU A 231 16.60 0.18 -20.27
N GLN A 232 17.78 0.80 -20.22
CA GLN A 232 18.96 0.23 -19.55
C GLN A 232 18.70 0.01 -18.06
N PHE A 233 18.03 0.95 -17.39
CA PHE A 233 17.64 0.81 -15.99
C PHE A 233 16.76 -0.42 -15.75
N GLU A 234 15.68 -0.57 -16.53
CA GLU A 234 14.76 -1.71 -16.38
C GLU A 234 15.45 -3.04 -16.70
N GLN A 235 16.38 -3.03 -17.67
CA GLN A 235 17.17 -4.21 -18.00
C GLN A 235 18.12 -4.62 -16.86
N GLU A 236 18.85 -3.69 -16.26
CA GLU A 236 19.73 -3.97 -15.12
C GLU A 236 18.93 -4.41 -13.90
N LEU A 237 17.78 -3.77 -13.65
CA LEU A 237 16.87 -4.16 -12.57
C LEU A 237 16.34 -5.59 -12.76
N LEU A 238 15.98 -5.96 -14.00
CA LEU A 238 15.54 -7.32 -14.32
C LEU A 238 16.66 -8.33 -14.07
N ARG A 239 17.89 -8.04 -14.52
CA ARG A 239 19.06 -8.91 -14.31
C ARG A 239 19.34 -9.13 -12.83
N LEU A 240 19.33 -8.06 -12.02
CA LEU A 240 19.46 -8.14 -10.56
C LEU A 240 18.37 -8.99 -9.91
N ARG A 241 17.09 -8.73 -10.24
CA ARG A 241 15.96 -9.48 -9.68
C ARG A 241 16.00 -10.96 -10.03
N CYS A 242 16.32 -11.28 -11.27
CA CYS A 242 16.43 -12.68 -11.68
C CYS A 242 17.60 -13.35 -10.95
N GLN A 243 18.78 -12.72 -10.88
CA GLN A 243 19.91 -13.31 -10.17
C GLN A 243 19.63 -13.53 -8.67
N ILE A 244 19.01 -12.56 -8.00
CA ILE A 244 18.73 -12.66 -6.56
C ILE A 244 17.66 -13.70 -6.22
N ALA A 245 16.76 -14.00 -7.15
CA ALA A 245 15.76 -15.05 -6.96
C ALA A 245 16.38 -16.46 -6.93
N HIS A 246 17.52 -16.64 -7.59
CA HIS A 246 18.27 -17.91 -7.62
C HIS A 246 19.79 -17.63 -7.59
N PRO A 247 20.34 -17.26 -6.42
CA PRO A 247 21.73 -16.83 -6.29
C PRO A 247 22.73 -17.96 -6.54
N ASP A 248 22.28 -19.22 -6.45
CA ASP A 248 23.07 -20.45 -6.61
C ASP A 248 23.49 -20.76 -8.05
N ARG A 249 22.98 -20.01 -9.04
CA ARG A 249 23.22 -20.29 -10.46
C ARG A 249 23.24 -19.02 -11.31
N TYR A 250 23.77 -19.11 -12.52
CA TYR A 250 23.72 -18.04 -13.51
C TYR A 250 22.26 -17.78 -13.95
N ASN A 251 21.61 -16.77 -13.36
CA ASN A 251 20.17 -16.55 -13.55
C ASN A 251 19.82 -15.09 -13.90
N ALA A 252 20.77 -14.24 -14.28
CA ALA A 252 20.44 -12.89 -14.77
C ALA A 252 19.66 -12.90 -16.11
N LYS A 253 19.64 -14.03 -16.83
CA LYS A 253 18.89 -14.26 -18.09
C LYS A 253 19.17 -13.18 -19.15
N SER A 254 20.43 -12.74 -19.25
CA SER A 254 20.83 -11.71 -20.20
C SER A 254 20.98 -12.22 -21.64
N GLY A 255 21.10 -13.55 -21.81
CA GLY A 255 21.45 -14.17 -23.09
C GLY A 255 22.95 -14.15 -23.40
N ASP A 256 23.77 -13.62 -22.49
CA ASP A 256 25.23 -13.59 -22.58
C ASP A 256 25.83 -14.23 -21.32
N THR A 257 26.62 -15.29 -21.52
CA THR A 257 27.19 -16.08 -20.42
C THR A 257 28.11 -15.28 -19.52
N LEU A 258 28.91 -14.35 -20.07
CA LEU A 258 29.81 -13.51 -19.27
C LEU A 258 29.05 -12.46 -18.48
N ILE A 259 27.90 -11.99 -18.97
CA ILE A 259 27.04 -11.08 -18.20
C ILE A 259 26.35 -11.85 -17.07
N ASP A 260 25.82 -13.04 -17.34
CA ASP A 260 25.17 -13.84 -16.31
C ASP A 260 26.16 -14.26 -15.21
N GLU A 261 27.41 -14.57 -15.58
CA GLU A 261 28.53 -14.82 -14.66
C GLU A 261 28.88 -13.58 -13.83
N TYR A 262 28.87 -12.37 -14.43
CA TYR A 262 29.09 -11.12 -13.70
C TYR A 262 28.07 -10.96 -12.57
N PHE A 263 26.78 -11.09 -12.88
CA PHE A 263 25.73 -10.93 -11.88
C PHE A 263 25.80 -12.00 -10.80
N TYR A 264 26.10 -13.25 -11.16
CA TYR A 264 26.31 -14.30 -10.18
C TYR A 264 27.40 -13.95 -9.17
N HIS A 265 28.60 -13.62 -9.64
CA HIS A 265 29.70 -13.27 -8.72
C HIS A 265 29.42 -11.97 -7.95
N TYR A 266 28.80 -11.00 -8.59
CA TYR A 266 28.49 -9.72 -7.96
C TYR A 266 27.45 -9.85 -6.84
N MET A 267 26.49 -10.76 -7.00
CA MET A 267 25.40 -10.95 -6.05
C MET A 267 25.60 -12.14 -5.09
N PHE A 268 26.67 -12.92 -5.23
CA PHE A 268 26.88 -14.17 -4.50
C PHE A 268 26.81 -14.02 -2.97
N ASP A 269 27.53 -13.04 -2.43
CA ASP A 269 27.55 -12.72 -0.99
C ASP A 269 26.70 -11.48 -0.64
N SER A 270 25.75 -11.12 -1.50
CA SER A 270 24.90 -9.97 -1.25
C SER A 270 23.93 -10.26 -0.11
N PRO A 271 23.76 -9.35 0.88
CA PRO A 271 22.74 -9.50 1.91
C PRO A 271 21.32 -9.23 1.40
N LEU A 272 21.18 -8.84 0.13
CA LEU A 272 19.90 -8.50 -0.49
C LEU A 272 19.14 -9.77 -0.91
N ASP A 273 17.83 -9.74 -0.72
CA ASP A 273 16.89 -10.78 -1.15
C ASP A 273 15.79 -10.19 -2.07
N PRO A 274 14.88 -11.01 -2.63
CA PRO A 274 13.83 -10.53 -3.53
C PRO A 274 12.87 -9.48 -2.93
N THR A 275 12.80 -9.35 -1.61
CA THR A 275 11.95 -8.39 -0.90
C THR A 275 12.59 -6.99 -0.79
N ASN A 276 13.91 -6.86 -0.99
CA ASN A 276 14.65 -5.59 -1.01
C ASN A 276 14.43 -4.79 -2.31
N VAL A 277 13.17 -4.48 -2.62
CA VAL A 277 12.77 -3.89 -3.90
C VAL A 277 13.37 -2.50 -4.12
N ALA A 278 13.48 -1.69 -3.06
CA ALA A 278 14.04 -0.34 -3.15
C ALA A 278 15.54 -0.38 -3.43
N GLU A 279 16.27 -1.18 -2.66
CA GLU A 279 17.71 -1.34 -2.74
C GLU A 279 18.14 -1.88 -4.11
N LEU A 280 17.39 -2.84 -4.67
CA LEU A 280 17.65 -3.36 -6.02
C LEU A 280 17.45 -2.32 -7.11
N ARG A 281 16.45 -1.44 -6.95
CA ARG A 281 16.23 -0.32 -7.88
C ARG A 281 17.32 0.73 -7.76
N ASP A 282 17.76 1.08 -6.55
CA ASP A 282 18.87 2.02 -6.39
C ASP A 282 20.20 1.46 -6.89
N LEU A 283 20.44 0.15 -6.71
CA LEU A 283 21.59 -0.53 -7.28
C LEU A 283 21.56 -0.50 -8.82
N ALA A 284 20.44 -0.88 -9.44
CA ALA A 284 20.26 -0.78 -10.89
C ALA A 284 20.48 0.65 -11.40
N ARG A 285 19.97 1.64 -10.66
CA ARG A 285 20.13 3.05 -11.06
C ARG A 285 21.61 3.45 -11.04
N ARG A 286 22.34 3.12 -9.98
CA ARG A 286 23.79 3.40 -9.85
C ARG A 286 24.62 2.70 -10.93
N MET A 287 24.30 1.46 -11.29
CA MET A 287 24.98 0.75 -12.39
C MET A 287 24.90 1.54 -13.71
N VAL A 288 23.72 2.06 -14.04
CA VAL A 288 23.54 2.81 -15.29
C VAL A 288 24.13 4.22 -15.21
N ASP A 289 23.94 4.92 -14.08
CA ASP A 289 24.48 6.27 -13.91
C ASP A 289 26.01 6.30 -13.90
N SER A 290 26.64 5.23 -13.41
CA SER A 290 28.10 5.02 -13.50
C SER A 290 28.59 4.54 -14.87
N ARG A 291 27.67 4.34 -15.83
CA ARG A 291 27.95 3.80 -17.17
C ARG A 291 28.67 2.45 -17.09
N LEU A 292 28.17 1.54 -16.26
CA LEU A 292 28.60 0.14 -16.20
C LEU A 292 28.04 -0.65 -17.39
N THR A 293 28.68 -0.49 -18.54
CA THR A 293 28.29 -1.17 -19.77
C THR A 293 28.53 -2.67 -19.71
N ASP A 294 27.82 -3.43 -20.54
CA ASP A 294 28.01 -4.87 -20.62
C ASP A 294 29.46 -5.26 -20.99
N ASN A 295 30.15 -4.46 -21.81
CA ASN A 295 31.58 -4.69 -22.07
C ASN A 295 32.43 -4.56 -20.81
N LYS A 296 32.14 -3.60 -19.92
CA LYS A 296 32.83 -3.49 -18.63
C LYS A 296 32.56 -4.71 -17.76
N LYS A 297 31.30 -5.18 -17.69
CA LYS A 297 30.95 -6.42 -16.96
C LYS A 297 31.72 -7.63 -17.47
N ARG A 298 31.76 -7.82 -18.79
CA ARG A 298 32.55 -8.89 -19.44
C ARG A 298 34.05 -8.78 -19.11
N MET A 299 34.62 -7.57 -19.15
CA MET A 299 36.04 -7.35 -18.78
C MET A 299 36.32 -7.75 -17.34
N LEU A 300 35.44 -7.44 -16.40
CA LEU A 300 35.59 -7.78 -14.98
C LEU A 300 35.58 -9.31 -14.77
N VAL A 301 34.65 -10.01 -15.42
CA VAL A 301 34.58 -11.48 -15.36
C VAL A 301 35.83 -12.11 -15.95
N LEU A 302 36.26 -11.70 -17.14
CA LEU A 302 37.47 -12.25 -17.76
C LEU A 302 38.72 -11.96 -16.93
N ARG A 303 38.78 -10.82 -16.25
CA ARG A 303 39.86 -10.51 -15.31
C ARG A 303 39.83 -11.42 -14.08
N LYS A 304 38.64 -11.70 -13.51
CA LYS A 304 38.47 -12.67 -12.42
C LYS A 304 38.89 -14.09 -12.82
N GLN A 305 38.69 -14.47 -14.09
CA GLN A 305 39.18 -15.72 -14.67
C GLN A 305 40.72 -15.76 -14.87
N GLY A 306 41.45 -14.70 -14.51
CA GLY A 306 42.92 -14.64 -14.60
C GLY A 306 43.47 -14.21 -15.96
N LEU A 307 42.64 -13.72 -16.89
CA LEU A 307 43.13 -13.26 -18.19
C LEU A 307 43.84 -11.90 -18.07
N SER A 308 44.95 -11.77 -18.79
CA SER A 308 45.62 -10.48 -19.00
C SER A 308 44.78 -9.54 -19.86
N ASN A 309 45.01 -8.23 -19.74
CA ASN A 309 44.32 -7.21 -20.54
C ASN A 309 44.43 -7.45 -22.06
N GLN A 310 45.54 -8.02 -22.53
CA GLN A 310 45.71 -8.36 -23.95
C GLN A 310 44.78 -9.50 -24.36
N GLN A 311 44.70 -10.57 -23.57
CA GLN A 311 43.79 -11.69 -23.81
C GLN A 311 42.32 -11.26 -23.73
N ILE A 312 41.98 -10.38 -22.77
CA ILE A 312 40.65 -9.77 -22.66
C ILE A 312 40.29 -9.00 -23.94
N GLY A 313 41.23 -8.19 -24.46
CA GLY A 313 41.02 -7.42 -25.68
C GLY A 313 40.77 -8.27 -26.93
N ILE A 314 41.46 -9.40 -27.05
CA ILE A 314 41.26 -10.38 -28.13
C ILE A 314 39.89 -11.04 -28.00
N LYS A 315 39.58 -11.62 -26.83
CA LYS A 315 38.32 -12.36 -26.59
C LYS A 315 37.09 -11.47 -26.73
N LEU A 316 37.15 -10.22 -26.28
CA LEU A 316 36.06 -9.25 -26.51
C LEU A 316 35.98 -8.79 -27.97
N GLY A 317 37.10 -8.75 -28.67
CA GLY A 317 37.13 -8.45 -30.10
C GLY A 317 36.38 -9.49 -30.92
N GLU A 318 36.49 -10.76 -30.55
CA GLU A 318 35.74 -11.87 -31.17
C GLU A 318 34.23 -11.76 -30.91
N ILE A 319 33.83 -11.36 -29.70
CA ILE A 319 32.40 -11.22 -29.32
C ILE A 319 31.77 -9.97 -29.97
N THR A 320 32.51 -8.87 -30.01
CA THR A 320 31.97 -7.55 -30.41
C THR A 320 32.30 -7.14 -31.84
N ASN A 321 33.04 -7.98 -32.58
CA ASN A 321 33.63 -7.69 -33.89
C ASN A 321 34.49 -6.42 -33.91
N LYS A 322 35.06 -6.03 -32.76
CA LYS A 322 35.89 -4.83 -32.63
C LYS A 322 37.07 -5.08 -31.69
N SER A 323 38.28 -5.13 -32.26
CA SER A 323 39.49 -5.34 -31.47
C SER A 323 39.71 -4.19 -30.48
N LEU A 324 40.12 -4.55 -29.26
CA LEU A 324 40.41 -3.62 -28.18
C LEU A 324 41.90 -3.71 -27.82
N SER A 325 42.55 -2.56 -27.71
CA SER A 325 43.95 -2.51 -27.24
C SER A 325 44.03 -2.76 -25.74
N ASN A 326 45.18 -3.26 -25.27
CA ASN A 326 45.48 -3.42 -23.84
C ASN A 326 45.20 -2.11 -23.08
N GLN A 327 45.62 -0.97 -23.63
CA GLN A 327 45.38 0.34 -23.03
C GLN A 327 43.88 0.68 -22.90
N ALA A 328 43.07 0.33 -23.91
CA ALA A 328 41.62 0.56 -23.87
C ALA A 328 40.95 -0.30 -22.79
N VAL A 329 41.34 -1.57 -22.67
CA VAL A 329 40.86 -2.47 -21.61
C VAL A 329 41.23 -1.93 -20.22
N SER A 330 42.49 -1.56 -20.02
CA SER A 330 42.98 -0.99 -18.76
C SER A 330 42.20 0.25 -18.35
N LYS A 331 42.02 1.22 -19.26
CA LYS A 331 41.23 2.44 -18.99
C LYS A 331 39.76 2.13 -18.71
N ALA A 332 39.16 1.19 -19.42
CA ALA A 332 37.76 0.81 -19.23
C ALA A 332 37.54 0.21 -17.84
N ILE A 333 38.41 -0.70 -17.39
CA ILE A 333 38.34 -1.31 -16.06
C ILE A 333 38.59 -0.27 -14.96
N LEU A 334 39.61 0.58 -15.10
CA LEU A 334 39.89 1.67 -14.14
C LEU A 334 38.75 2.69 -14.01
N SER A 335 37.89 2.81 -15.03
CA SER A 335 36.72 3.69 -14.98
C SER A 335 35.49 3.07 -14.30
N VAL A 336 35.56 1.79 -13.92
CA VAL A 336 34.51 1.14 -13.13
C VAL A 336 34.63 1.62 -11.68
N ARG A 337 33.50 1.94 -11.05
CA ARG A 337 33.49 2.27 -9.62
C ARG A 337 33.79 1.02 -8.81
N GLU A 338 34.56 1.17 -7.73
CA GLU A 338 34.98 0.06 -6.87
C GLU A 338 33.79 -0.78 -6.36
N GLU A 339 32.64 -0.14 -6.10
CA GLU A 339 31.39 -0.80 -5.70
C GLU A 339 30.85 -1.84 -6.71
N PHE A 340 31.36 -1.86 -7.95
CA PHE A 340 30.97 -2.79 -9.02
C PHE A 340 32.09 -3.76 -9.41
N HIS A 341 33.22 -3.76 -8.68
CA HIS A 341 34.23 -4.78 -8.88
C HIS A 341 33.74 -6.11 -8.30
N LEU A 342 34.15 -7.20 -8.95
CA LEU A 342 33.93 -8.55 -8.40
C LEU A 342 34.95 -8.75 -7.28
N LEU A 343 34.49 -9.21 -6.12
CA LEU A 343 35.36 -9.62 -5.02
C LEU A 343 36.30 -10.74 -5.52
N GLU A 344 37.56 -10.70 -5.13
CA GLU A 344 38.58 -11.68 -5.56
C GLU A 344 38.28 -13.09 -5.05
#